data_AF-A0A0R1XL59-F1
#
_entry.id   AF-A0A0R1XL59-F1
#
_cell.length_a   1.000
_cell.length_b   1.000
_cell.length_c   1.000
_cell.angle_alpha   90.00
_cell.angle_beta   90.00
_cell.angle_gamma   90.00
#
_symmetry.space_group_name_H-M   'P 1'
#
loop_
_entity.id
_entity.type
_entity.pdbx_description
1 polymer ?
#
loop_
_entity_poly.entity_id
_entity_poly.type
_entity_poly.pdbx_seq_one_letter_code
_entity_poly.pdbx_strand_id
1 'polypeptide(L)'
;MGKNMNIVWDWDLIRRIIEVLWAINIAFAIWTVFRTRRDIASTWAWLLVLSVLPVVGFILYLFVGRKLSSEDIFNIRAEEKAFRERFLQRQKALLKKHQLLLQHGKLVRARQLATLAANLDNSLVTFNNRVRLFTDGDQFFTQLIKDFDQAQGHIYVEFYTFYADELGSRVLAALERAAGRGVHVKVLYDLSGSRGTTYRFFAHLEELGGEAQPFNSRSDKRFTTPRLNYHLHRKLVVIDGQVGYIGGFNIGDQYVSKVAKFGYWRDTHLRVAGQAALAMAGRFATDWNTTCRKPVKQGSAWVSSWTILRCSRLKTRTKRWPCRLCLPGRIMMTWRSAGPMSRSFHRRISMFTFRRPT
;
A
#
# COMPACT_ATOMS: atom_id res chain seq x y z
N MET A 1 13.92 -54.67 48.59
CA MET A 1 15.04 -54.52 47.64
C MET A 1 14.60 -53.60 46.49
N GLY A 2 14.73 -52.29 46.67
CA GLY A 2 14.47 -51.32 45.60
C GLY A 2 15.76 -51.14 44.79
N LYS A 3 15.80 -51.64 43.55
CA LYS A 3 16.88 -51.28 42.61
C LYS A 3 16.66 -49.83 42.21
N ASN A 4 17.45 -48.92 42.79
CA ASN A 4 17.65 -47.59 42.26
C ASN A 4 18.17 -47.74 40.83
N MET A 5 17.29 -47.50 39.87
CA MET A 5 17.60 -47.51 38.45
C MET A 5 18.29 -46.18 38.13
N ASN A 6 19.52 -46.05 38.62
CA ASN A 6 20.40 -44.96 38.23
C ASN A 6 20.72 -45.17 36.75
N ILE A 7 20.07 -44.40 35.89
CA ILE A 7 20.44 -44.27 34.48
C ILE A 7 21.88 -43.74 34.47
N VAL A 8 22.83 -44.64 34.36
CA VAL A 8 24.22 -44.27 34.06
C VAL A 8 24.19 -43.82 32.62
N TRP A 9 24.28 -42.52 32.39
CA TRP A 9 24.41 -41.96 31.06
C TRP A 9 25.76 -42.41 30.50
N ASP A 10 25.74 -43.50 29.76
CA ASP A 10 26.90 -43.93 29.00
C ASP A 10 27.20 -42.86 27.94
N TRP A 11 28.48 -42.51 27.76
CA TRP A 11 28.91 -41.54 26.77
C TRP A 11 28.44 -41.94 25.36
N ASP A 12 28.31 -43.24 25.12
CA ASP A 12 27.72 -43.77 23.88
C ASP A 12 26.23 -43.49 23.73
N LEU A 13 25.46 -43.49 24.81
CA LEU A 13 24.05 -43.12 24.78
C LEU A 13 23.88 -41.62 24.48
N ILE A 14 24.69 -40.77 25.13
CA ILE A 14 24.69 -39.33 24.87
C ILE A 14 25.09 -39.04 23.42
N ARG A 15 26.15 -39.68 22.92
CA ARG A 15 26.61 -39.53 21.54
C ARG A 15 25.53 -39.92 20.52
N ARG A 16 24.89 -41.08 20.70
CA ARG A 16 23.80 -41.53 19.82
C ARG A 16 22.61 -40.58 19.83
N ILE A 17 22.26 -40.02 21.00
CA ILE A 17 21.19 -39.02 21.10
C ILE A 17 21.56 -37.77 20.29
N ILE A 18 22.80 -37.28 20.39
CA ILE A 18 23.28 -36.11 19.63
C ILE A 18 23.26 -36.39 18.12
N GLU A 19 23.74 -37.56 17.68
CA GLU A 19 23.74 -37.98 16.27
C GLU A 19 22.32 -38.02 15.70
N VAL A 20 21.36 -38.60 16.43
CA VAL A 20 19.94 -38.65 16.03
C VAL A 20 19.34 -37.25 15.95
N LEU A 21 19.58 -36.40 16.95
CA LEU A 21 19.10 -35.02 16.95
C LEU A 21 19.68 -34.22 15.77
N TRP A 22 20.95 -34.43 15.44
CA TRP A 22 21.61 -33.77 14.31
C TRP A 22 21.04 -34.24 12.96
N ALA A 23 20.82 -35.55 12.80
CA ALA A 23 20.18 -36.11 11.60
C ALA A 23 18.75 -35.57 11.42
N ILE A 24 17.97 -35.47 12.51
CA ILE A 24 16.64 -34.85 12.50
C ILE A 24 16.72 -33.38 12.07
N ASN A 25 17.67 -32.61 12.61
CA ASN A 25 17.87 -31.20 12.24
C ASN A 25 18.20 -31.02 10.76
N ILE A 26 19.06 -31.86 10.17
CA ILE A 26 19.38 -31.83 8.73
C ILE A 26 18.15 -32.15 7.88
N ALA A 27 17.40 -33.21 8.23
CA ALA A 27 16.19 -33.57 7.52
C ALA A 27 15.16 -32.43 7.54
N PHE A 28 14.98 -31.79 8.71
CA PHE A 28 14.13 -30.60 8.85
C PHE A 28 14.65 -29.41 8.05
N ALA A 29 15.97 -29.18 8.00
CA ALA A 29 16.57 -28.09 7.24
C ALA A 29 16.31 -28.26 5.73
N ILE A 30 16.54 -29.46 5.19
CA ILE A 30 16.25 -29.80 3.79
C ILE A 30 14.76 -29.59 3.51
N TRP A 31 13.87 -30.21 4.29
CA TRP A 31 12.43 -30.06 4.10
C TRP A 31 11.99 -28.58 4.14
N THR A 32 12.49 -27.82 5.10
CA THR A 32 12.15 -26.40 5.32
C THR A 32 12.65 -25.48 4.19
N VAL A 33 13.84 -25.75 3.65
CA VAL A 33 14.42 -24.95 2.56
C VAL A 33 13.77 -25.30 1.22
N PHE A 34 13.55 -26.57 0.92
CA PHE A 34 13.02 -27.02 -0.38
C PHE A 34 11.49 -26.91 -0.51
N ARG A 35 10.75 -26.76 0.60
CA ARG A 35 9.29 -26.48 0.56
C ARG A 35 8.93 -25.17 -0.13
N THR A 36 9.89 -24.27 -0.35
CA THR A 36 9.64 -22.97 -1.01
C THR A 36 10.65 -22.77 -2.12
N ARG A 37 10.20 -22.32 -3.31
CA ARG A 37 11.13 -21.96 -4.39
C ARG A 37 12.02 -20.79 -3.95
N ARG A 38 13.32 -21.02 -3.98
CA ARG A 38 14.38 -20.05 -3.64
C ARG A 38 15.42 -20.05 -4.74
N ASP A 39 16.12 -18.94 -4.86
CA ASP A 39 17.35 -18.86 -5.63
C ASP A 39 18.38 -19.82 -5.03
N ILE A 40 19.32 -20.27 -5.87
CA ILE A 40 20.31 -21.28 -5.52
C ILE A 40 21.19 -20.78 -4.37
N ALA A 41 21.60 -19.51 -4.41
CA ALA A 41 22.43 -18.89 -3.36
C ALA A 41 21.74 -18.89 -1.99
N SER A 42 20.48 -18.46 -1.91
CA SER A 42 19.72 -18.46 -0.65
C SER A 42 19.45 -19.87 -0.12
N THR A 43 19.27 -20.84 -1.02
CA THR A 43 19.10 -22.26 -0.64
C THR A 43 20.34 -22.77 0.08
N TRP A 44 21.53 -22.57 -0.51
CA TRP A 44 22.79 -22.97 0.09
C TRP A 44 23.10 -22.22 1.39
N ALA A 45 22.85 -20.91 1.44
CA ALA A 45 23.06 -20.10 2.64
C ALA A 45 22.25 -20.61 3.83
N TRP A 46 20.96 -20.91 3.63
CA TRP A 46 20.11 -21.42 4.71
C TRP A 46 20.40 -22.87 5.09
N LEU A 47 20.78 -23.72 4.13
CA LEU A 47 21.25 -25.07 4.44
C LEU A 47 22.51 -25.02 5.32
N LEU A 48 23.47 -24.16 5.00
CA LEU A 48 24.69 -24.00 5.79
C LEU A 48 24.38 -23.49 7.20
N VAL A 49 23.60 -22.41 7.32
CA VAL A 49 23.23 -21.83 8.63
C VAL A 49 22.47 -22.83 9.51
N LEU A 50 21.49 -23.55 8.94
CA LEU A 50 20.70 -24.53 9.68
C LEU A 50 21.49 -25.79 10.05
N SER A 51 22.51 -26.15 9.27
CA SER A 51 23.35 -27.32 9.54
C SER A 51 24.46 -27.05 10.56
N VAL A 52 25.10 -25.87 10.49
CA VAL A 52 26.24 -25.50 11.35
C VAL A 52 25.79 -24.98 12.71
N LEU A 53 24.65 -24.28 12.77
CA LEU A 53 24.13 -23.68 13.99
C LEU A 53 22.75 -24.25 14.32
N PRO A 54 22.67 -25.49 14.86
CA PRO A 54 21.39 -26.05 15.30
C PRO A 54 20.76 -25.14 16.37
N VAL A 55 19.42 -25.05 16.37
CA VAL A 55 18.62 -24.13 17.21
C VAL A 55 18.79 -22.64 16.84
N VAL A 56 20.01 -22.09 16.87
CA VAL A 56 20.27 -20.67 16.56
C VAL A 56 19.94 -20.35 15.10
N GLY A 57 20.39 -21.20 14.18
CA GLY A 57 20.06 -21.10 12.75
C GLY A 57 18.56 -21.23 12.49
N PHE A 58 17.85 -22.02 13.29
CA PHE A 58 16.39 -22.12 13.21
C PHE A 58 15.69 -20.84 13.67
N ILE A 59 16.15 -20.24 14.77
CA ILE A 59 15.67 -18.92 15.21
C ILE A 59 15.93 -17.88 14.09
N LEU A 60 17.16 -17.81 13.56
CA LEU A 60 17.49 -16.91 12.45
C LEU A 60 16.63 -17.17 11.21
N TYR A 61 16.35 -18.43 10.88
CA TYR A 61 15.47 -18.79 9.77
C TYR A 61 14.03 -18.33 10.01
N LEU A 62 13.51 -18.47 11.23
CA LEU A 62 12.20 -17.95 11.57
C LEU A 62 12.15 -16.44 11.34
N PHE A 63 13.20 -15.70 11.74
CA PHE A 63 13.31 -14.23 11.64
C PHE A 63 13.60 -13.67 10.23
N VAL A 64 14.37 -14.38 9.40
CA VAL A 64 14.89 -13.84 8.14
C VAL A 64 14.64 -14.77 6.95
N GLY A 65 14.61 -16.09 7.17
CA GLY A 65 14.57 -17.10 6.11
C GLY A 65 13.17 -17.46 5.59
N ARG A 66 12.12 -17.23 6.38
CA ARG A 66 10.73 -17.45 5.95
C ARG A 66 10.29 -16.38 4.94
N LYS A 67 10.10 -16.78 3.69
CA LYS A 67 9.38 -15.97 2.68
C LYS A 67 7.90 -15.87 3.09
N LEU A 68 7.26 -14.73 2.82
CA LEU A 68 5.83 -14.53 3.08
C LEU A 68 5.00 -15.67 2.45
N SER A 69 4.05 -16.26 3.19
CA SER A 69 3.00 -17.07 2.58
C SER A 69 2.22 -16.18 1.61
N SER A 70 2.40 -16.48 0.34
CA SER A 70 2.24 -15.53 -0.77
C SER A 70 0.88 -15.59 -1.44
N GLU A 71 0.02 -16.56 -1.14
CA GLU A 71 -1.13 -16.85 -2.01
C GLU A 71 -2.08 -15.66 -2.19
N ASP A 72 -2.44 -14.95 -1.11
CA ASP A 72 -3.38 -13.83 -1.20
C ASP A 72 -2.77 -12.52 -1.71
N ILE A 73 -1.51 -12.21 -1.34
CA ILE A 73 -0.81 -10.99 -1.78
C ILE A 73 -0.36 -11.13 -3.24
N PHE A 74 0.07 -12.33 -3.63
CA PHE A 74 0.50 -12.65 -4.99
C PHE A 74 -0.67 -12.58 -5.96
N ASN A 75 -1.85 -13.10 -5.61
CA ASN A 75 -3.01 -13.09 -6.49
C ASN A 75 -3.52 -11.67 -6.78
N ILE A 76 -3.56 -10.77 -5.79
CA ILE A 76 -3.92 -9.35 -6.03
C ILE A 76 -2.88 -8.68 -6.93
N ARG A 77 -1.59 -8.86 -6.59
CA ARG A 77 -0.50 -8.31 -7.40
C ARG A 77 -0.54 -8.85 -8.82
N ALA A 78 -0.95 -10.10 -9.03
CA ALA A 78 -1.04 -10.71 -10.35
C ALA A 78 -2.20 -10.14 -11.18
N GLU A 79 -3.40 -10.03 -10.61
CA GLU A 79 -4.56 -9.42 -11.28
C GLU A 79 -4.32 -7.95 -11.59
N GLU A 80 -3.80 -7.19 -10.63
CA GLU A 80 -3.48 -5.78 -10.79
C GLU A 80 -2.34 -5.58 -11.79
N LYS A 81 -1.30 -6.43 -11.75
CA LYS A 81 -0.21 -6.42 -12.73
C LYS A 81 -0.73 -6.69 -14.13
N ALA A 82 -1.58 -7.72 -14.31
CA ALA A 82 -2.17 -8.04 -15.60
C ALA A 82 -3.05 -6.90 -16.14
N PHE A 83 -3.74 -6.20 -15.25
CA PHE A 83 -4.51 -5.02 -15.61
C PHE A 83 -3.61 -3.83 -16.00
N ARG A 84 -2.60 -3.51 -15.17
CA ARG A 84 -1.61 -2.45 -15.44
C ARG A 84 -0.86 -2.70 -16.74
N GLU A 85 -0.49 -3.95 -17.03
CA GLU A 85 0.12 -4.37 -18.28
C GLU A 85 -0.80 -4.10 -19.48
N ARG A 86 -2.08 -4.48 -19.41
CA ARG A 86 -3.05 -4.18 -20.47
C ARG A 86 -3.16 -2.67 -20.74
N PHE A 87 -3.23 -1.86 -19.68
CA PHE A 87 -3.27 -0.40 -19.82
C PHE A 87 -1.98 0.17 -20.41
N LEU A 88 -0.82 -0.32 -19.98
CA LEU A 88 0.47 0.09 -20.52
C LEU A 88 0.60 -0.25 -22.00
N GLN A 89 0.21 -1.46 -22.42
CA GLN A 89 0.28 -1.85 -23.82
C GLN A 89 -0.61 -0.95 -24.69
N ARG A 90 -1.82 -0.64 -24.22
CA ARG A 90 -2.70 0.32 -24.90
C ARG A 90 -2.07 1.72 -24.96
N GLN A 91 -1.46 2.19 -23.87
CA GLN A 91 -0.77 3.47 -23.86
C GLN A 91 0.42 3.49 -24.83
N LYS A 92 1.27 2.46 -24.84
CA LYS A 92 2.40 2.32 -25.77
C LYS A 92 1.92 2.39 -27.23
N ALA A 93 0.82 1.70 -27.56
CA ALA A 93 0.22 1.76 -28.88
C ALA A 93 -0.27 3.17 -29.24
N LEU A 94 -0.94 3.88 -28.32
CA LEU A 94 -1.41 5.25 -28.54
C LEU A 94 -0.26 6.26 -28.66
N LEU A 95 0.76 6.15 -27.81
CA LEU A 95 1.96 6.99 -27.86
C LEU A 95 2.68 6.85 -29.21
N LYS A 96 2.81 5.61 -29.70
CA LYS A 96 3.41 5.32 -31.01
C LYS A 96 2.53 5.85 -32.15
N LYS A 97 1.22 5.58 -32.11
CA LYS A 97 0.26 6.00 -33.13
C LYS A 97 0.19 7.52 -33.30
N HIS A 98 0.16 8.25 -32.19
CA HIS A 98 -0.02 9.70 -32.19
C HIS A 98 1.29 10.50 -32.07
N GLN A 99 2.45 9.82 -32.07
CA GLN A 99 3.78 10.44 -31.91
C GLN A 99 3.84 11.45 -30.75
N LEU A 100 3.16 11.14 -29.63
CA LEU A 100 3.00 12.07 -28.50
C LEU A 100 4.31 12.32 -27.74
N LEU A 101 5.30 11.45 -27.91
CA LEU A 101 6.66 11.70 -27.48
C LEU A 101 7.38 12.40 -28.65
N LEU A 102 7.67 13.69 -28.48
CA LEU A 102 8.38 14.52 -29.46
C LEU A 102 9.63 13.80 -29.98
N GLN A 103 9.73 13.64 -31.30
CA GLN A 103 10.76 12.81 -31.93
C GLN A 103 12.09 13.53 -32.18
N HIS A 104 12.13 14.86 -32.06
CA HIS A 104 13.31 15.69 -32.37
C HIS A 104 13.64 16.69 -31.23
N GLY A 105 14.93 16.99 -31.03
CA GLY A 105 15.42 18.03 -30.09
C GLY A 105 15.80 17.55 -28.68
N LYS A 106 15.85 18.48 -27.70
CA LYS A 106 16.29 18.34 -26.28
C LYS A 106 15.60 17.22 -25.44
N LEU A 107 14.73 16.41 -26.03
CA LEU A 107 13.85 15.46 -25.35
C LEU A 107 14.22 13.98 -25.53
N VAL A 108 15.35 13.67 -26.18
CA VAL A 108 15.85 12.28 -26.31
C VAL A 108 15.99 11.61 -24.93
N ARG A 109 16.55 12.34 -23.94
CA ARG A 109 16.70 11.85 -22.56
C ARG A 109 15.34 11.59 -21.89
N ALA A 110 14.37 12.49 -22.06
CA ALA A 110 13.03 12.31 -21.50
C ALA A 110 12.34 11.06 -22.08
N ARG A 111 12.51 10.80 -23.37
CA ARG A 111 12.00 9.58 -24.03
C ARG A 111 12.69 8.31 -23.51
N GLN A 112 14.01 8.36 -23.31
CA GLN A 112 14.78 7.24 -22.74
C GLN A 112 14.30 6.94 -21.31
N LEU A 113 14.11 7.97 -20.49
CA LEU A 113 13.57 7.83 -19.12
C LEU A 113 12.14 7.28 -19.12
N ALA A 114 11.27 7.78 -20.00
CA ALA A 114 9.91 7.26 -20.13
C ALA A 114 9.90 5.78 -20.55
N THR A 115 10.76 5.40 -21.51
CA THR A 115 10.93 4.01 -21.94
C THR A 115 11.48 3.14 -20.82
N LEU A 116 12.48 3.61 -20.09
CA LEU A 116 13.07 2.92 -18.96
C LEU A 116 12.03 2.68 -17.85
N ALA A 117 11.28 3.72 -17.45
CA ALA A 117 10.23 3.62 -16.45
C ALA A 117 9.11 2.65 -16.86
N ALA A 118 8.73 2.67 -18.14
CA ALA A 118 7.74 1.75 -18.70
C ALA A 118 8.24 0.28 -18.70
N ASN A 119 9.54 0.05 -18.86
CA ASN A 119 10.12 -1.30 -18.88
C ASN A 119 10.44 -1.85 -17.48
N LEU A 120 10.77 -0.98 -16.52
CA LEU A 120 11.11 -1.38 -15.15
C LEU A 120 9.88 -1.69 -14.29
N ASP A 121 8.84 -0.85 -14.34
CA ASP A 121 7.69 -0.96 -13.44
C ASP A 121 6.34 -0.83 -14.15
N ASN A 122 6.28 -0.97 -15.48
CA ASN A 122 5.05 -0.73 -16.23
C ASN A 122 4.43 0.65 -15.91
N SER A 123 5.28 1.66 -15.71
CA SER A 123 4.86 3.02 -15.37
C SER A 123 4.27 3.75 -16.56
N LEU A 124 3.09 4.31 -16.34
CA LEU A 124 2.37 5.08 -17.35
C LEU A 124 2.96 6.49 -17.45
N VAL A 125 3.21 6.95 -18.67
CA VAL A 125 3.55 8.36 -18.92
C VAL A 125 2.26 9.17 -18.86
N THR A 126 2.26 10.23 -18.07
CA THR A 126 1.10 11.14 -17.95
C THR A 126 1.44 12.50 -18.54
N PHE A 127 0.43 13.17 -19.10
CA PHE A 127 0.57 14.46 -19.74
C PHE A 127 -0.23 15.52 -18.98
N ASN A 128 -0.06 16.79 -19.34
CA ASN A 128 -0.80 17.92 -18.77
C ASN A 128 -0.67 18.01 -17.24
N ASN A 129 0.54 17.80 -16.74
CA ASN A 129 0.86 17.93 -15.33
C ASN A 129 1.51 19.30 -15.07
N ARG A 130 1.04 20.00 -14.03
CA ARG A 130 1.74 21.13 -13.43
C ARG A 130 2.48 20.63 -12.21
N VAL A 131 3.81 20.76 -12.23
CA VAL A 131 4.68 20.26 -11.16
C VAL A 131 5.26 21.45 -10.40
N ARG A 132 5.17 21.43 -9.07
CA ARG A 132 5.86 22.37 -8.17
C ARG A 132 6.83 21.59 -7.30
N LEU A 133 8.08 22.06 -7.24
CA LEU A 133 9.15 21.50 -6.42
C LEU A 133 9.14 22.17 -5.03
N PHE A 134 9.37 21.36 -4.01
CA PHE A 134 9.68 21.80 -2.66
C PHE A 134 11.02 21.20 -2.25
N THR A 135 11.92 22.04 -1.77
CA THR A 135 13.21 21.65 -1.20
C THR A 135 13.31 21.94 0.30
N ASP A 136 12.26 22.58 0.83
CA ASP A 136 12.13 23.00 2.22
C ASP A 136 10.84 22.42 2.82
N GLY A 137 10.93 21.90 4.04
CA GLY A 137 9.83 21.22 4.70
C GLY A 137 8.70 22.16 5.12
N ASP A 138 9.03 23.35 5.63
CA ASP A 138 8.01 24.30 6.10
C ASP A 138 7.15 24.80 4.93
N GLN A 139 7.79 25.11 3.79
CA GLN A 139 7.06 25.48 2.57
C GLN A 139 6.18 24.33 2.06
N PHE A 140 6.68 23.10 2.11
CA PHE A 140 5.94 21.91 1.71
C PHE A 140 4.70 21.69 2.59
N PHE A 141 4.88 21.61 3.92
CA PHE A 141 3.78 21.32 4.83
C PHE A 141 2.77 22.45 4.92
N THR A 142 3.19 23.71 4.78
CA THR A 142 2.27 24.85 4.68
C THR A 142 1.38 24.73 3.45
N GLN A 143 1.94 24.37 2.28
CA GLN A 143 1.13 24.16 1.09
C GLN A 143 0.25 22.92 1.20
N LEU A 144 0.75 21.82 1.78
CA LEU A 144 0.01 20.58 1.95
C LEU A 144 -1.25 20.80 2.81
N ILE A 145 -1.09 21.47 3.95
CA ILE A 145 -2.20 21.80 4.87
C ILE A 145 -3.22 22.68 4.16
N LYS A 146 -2.77 23.69 3.40
CA LYS A 146 -3.66 24.54 2.61
C LYS A 146 -4.48 23.72 1.61
N ASP A 147 -3.87 22.76 0.93
CA ASP A 147 -4.58 21.90 -0.03
C ASP A 147 -5.56 20.94 0.68
N PHE A 148 -5.27 20.48 1.90
CA PHE A 148 -6.24 19.74 2.73
C PHE A 148 -7.44 20.59 3.15
N ASP A 149 -7.21 21.85 3.50
CA ASP A 149 -8.27 22.78 3.85
C ASP A 149 -9.16 23.13 2.65
N GLN A 150 -8.65 22.98 1.42
CA GLN A 150 -9.39 23.22 0.17
C GLN A 150 -10.05 21.97 -0.42
N ALA A 151 -9.75 20.78 0.08
CA ALA A 151 -10.29 19.53 -0.44
C ALA A 151 -11.82 19.47 -0.29
N GLN A 152 -12.48 18.89 -1.31
CA GLN A 152 -13.95 18.82 -1.39
C GLN A 152 -14.50 17.39 -1.45
N GLY A 153 -13.72 16.42 -1.92
CA GLY A 153 -14.18 15.05 -2.18
C GLY A 153 -13.45 14.01 -1.35
N HIS A 154 -12.14 13.90 -1.52
CA HIS A 154 -11.34 12.91 -0.80
C HIS A 154 -9.88 13.33 -0.60
N ILE A 155 -9.32 12.85 0.51
CA ILE A 155 -7.90 12.96 0.83
C ILE A 155 -7.38 11.56 1.16
N TYR A 156 -6.39 11.09 0.39
CA TYR A 156 -5.68 9.85 0.63
C TYR A 156 -4.25 10.15 1.00
N VAL A 157 -3.79 9.63 2.14
CA VAL A 157 -2.48 9.91 2.73
C VAL A 157 -1.78 8.60 3.01
N GLU A 158 -0.56 8.44 2.52
CA GLU A 158 0.32 7.30 2.76
C GLU A 158 1.71 7.80 3.13
N PHE A 159 2.13 7.60 4.37
CA PHE A 159 3.45 8.00 4.85
C PHE A 159 4.13 6.88 5.65
N TYR A 160 5.42 6.68 5.36
CA TYR A 160 6.26 5.83 6.21
C TYR A 160 6.28 6.32 7.65
N THR A 161 6.62 7.60 7.83
CA THR A 161 6.68 8.23 9.14
C THR A 161 5.58 9.27 9.26
N PHE A 162 4.71 9.06 10.23
CA PHE A 162 3.75 10.04 10.72
C PHE A 162 3.93 10.12 12.23
N TYR A 163 4.77 11.02 12.73
CA TYR A 163 5.02 11.18 14.16
C TYR A 163 3.87 11.90 14.86
N ALA A 164 3.66 11.57 16.13
CA ALA A 164 2.72 12.28 17.02
C ALA A 164 3.43 13.45 17.73
N ASP A 165 4.01 14.35 16.93
CA ASP A 165 4.72 15.56 17.37
C ASP A 165 3.98 16.83 16.93
N GLU A 166 4.62 18.00 16.99
CA GLU A 166 3.93 19.27 16.70
C GLU A 166 3.46 19.33 15.25
N LEU A 167 4.34 19.02 14.29
CA LEU A 167 3.99 18.93 12.88
C LEU A 167 2.94 17.86 12.62
N GLY A 168 3.09 16.67 13.19
CA GLY A 168 2.11 15.59 13.07
C GLY A 168 0.72 16.00 13.53
N SER A 169 0.64 16.67 14.68
CA SER A 169 -0.62 17.17 15.24
C SER A 169 -1.25 18.25 14.34
N ARG A 170 -0.44 19.16 13.77
CA ARG A 170 -0.91 20.16 12.81
C ARG A 170 -1.47 19.54 11.53
N VAL A 171 -0.80 18.52 11.00
CA VAL A 171 -1.25 17.79 9.81
C VAL A 171 -2.52 17.00 10.11
N LEU A 172 -2.59 16.30 11.24
CA LEU A 172 -3.78 15.58 11.68
C LEU A 172 -4.97 16.54 11.84
N ALA A 173 -4.79 17.68 12.49
CA ALA A 173 -5.84 18.68 12.66
C ALA A 173 -6.40 19.17 11.31
N ALA A 174 -5.57 19.30 10.27
CA ALA A 174 -6.03 19.66 8.93
C ALA A 174 -6.88 18.54 8.29
N LEU A 175 -6.48 17.28 8.47
CA LEU A 175 -7.26 16.12 8.04
C LEU A 175 -8.60 16.02 8.79
N GLU A 176 -8.60 16.26 10.10
CA GLU A 176 -9.82 16.30 10.92
C GLU A 176 -10.77 17.41 10.47
N ARG A 177 -10.26 18.63 10.21
CA ARG A 177 -11.06 19.70 9.61
C ARG A 177 -11.68 19.29 8.28
N ALA A 178 -10.95 18.57 7.43
CA ALA A 178 -11.47 18.08 6.16
C ALA A 178 -12.56 17.01 6.37
N ALA A 179 -12.32 16.02 7.24
CA ALA A 179 -13.30 15.00 7.58
C ALA A 179 -14.58 15.62 8.18
N GLY A 180 -14.45 16.62 9.06
CA GLY A 180 -15.58 17.37 9.61
C GLY A 180 -16.42 18.13 8.56
N ARG A 181 -15.84 18.46 7.40
CA ARG A 181 -16.58 19.01 6.25
C ARG A 181 -17.23 17.93 5.37
N GLY A 182 -17.08 16.65 5.70
CA GLY A 182 -17.58 15.51 4.93
C GLY A 182 -16.62 14.99 3.85
N VAL A 183 -15.36 15.45 3.82
CA VAL A 183 -14.35 14.94 2.89
C VAL A 183 -13.95 13.51 3.29
N HIS A 184 -13.87 12.60 2.32
CA HIS A 184 -13.45 11.22 2.60
C HIS A 184 -11.94 11.15 2.85
N VAL A 185 -11.55 11.04 4.13
CA VAL A 185 -10.15 10.97 4.53
C VAL A 185 -9.73 9.53 4.80
N LYS A 186 -8.66 9.06 4.14
CA LYS A 186 -8.01 7.77 4.43
C LYS A 186 -6.52 7.95 4.66
N VAL A 187 -6.03 7.45 5.79
CA VAL A 187 -4.63 7.55 6.23
C VAL A 187 -4.03 6.15 6.37
N LEU A 188 -2.92 5.91 5.68
CA LEU A 188 -2.12 4.70 5.73
C LEU A 188 -0.74 5.06 6.28
N TYR A 189 -0.31 4.43 7.37
CA TYR A 189 0.95 4.76 8.04
C TYR A 189 1.74 3.53 8.48
N ASP A 190 3.07 3.63 8.59
CA ASP A 190 3.89 2.52 9.10
C ASP A 190 3.99 2.56 10.64
N LEU A 191 3.67 1.46 11.32
CA LEU A 191 3.78 1.37 12.79
C LEU A 191 5.22 1.47 13.29
N SER A 192 6.18 0.91 12.57
CA SER A 192 7.59 0.94 12.98
C SER A 192 8.25 2.28 12.67
N GLY A 193 7.81 2.93 11.59
CA GLY A 193 8.30 4.23 11.16
C GLY A 193 7.64 5.42 11.86
N SER A 194 6.54 5.23 12.62
CA SER A 194 5.72 6.31 13.19
C SER A 194 5.77 6.33 14.72
N ARG A 195 6.84 6.91 15.28
CA ARG A 195 7.04 7.07 16.73
C ARG A 195 5.92 7.93 17.34
N GLY A 196 5.46 7.54 18.53
CA GLY A 196 4.37 8.22 19.25
C GLY A 196 2.98 7.97 18.68
N THR A 197 2.87 7.50 17.43
CA THR A 197 1.60 7.28 16.75
C THR A 197 1.01 5.95 17.13
N THR A 198 -0.10 6.01 17.88
CA THR A 198 -0.90 4.85 18.27
C THR A 198 -2.27 4.91 17.58
N TYR A 199 -3.06 3.84 17.69
CA TYR A 199 -4.46 3.88 17.22
C TYR A 199 -5.28 5.01 17.85
N ARG A 200 -4.92 5.48 19.05
CA ARG A 200 -5.60 6.60 19.72
C ARG A 200 -5.29 7.95 19.08
N PHE A 201 -4.12 8.10 18.45
CA PHE A 201 -3.73 9.34 17.80
C PHE A 201 -4.74 9.76 16.72
N PHE A 202 -5.33 8.80 16.01
CA PHE A 202 -6.34 9.06 14.97
C PHE A 202 -7.78 8.91 15.46
N ALA A 203 -8.03 8.81 16.77
CA ALA A 203 -9.37 8.48 17.27
C ALA A 203 -10.42 9.54 16.89
N HIS A 204 -10.09 10.82 17.03
CA HIS A 204 -10.99 11.92 16.68
C HIS A 204 -11.23 11.99 15.16
N LEU A 205 -10.19 11.79 14.34
CA LEU A 205 -10.36 11.62 12.89
C LEU A 205 -11.33 10.48 12.54
N GLU A 206 -11.25 9.34 13.23
CA GLU A 206 -12.19 8.21 13.03
C GLU A 206 -13.62 8.55 13.48
N GLU A 207 -13.78 9.35 14.53
CA GLU A 207 -15.10 9.84 14.99
C GLU A 207 -15.76 10.78 13.97
N LEU A 208 -14.96 11.58 13.26
CA LEU A 208 -15.39 12.44 12.16
C LEU A 208 -15.65 11.68 10.85
N GLY A 209 -15.53 10.35 10.84
CA GLY A 209 -15.77 9.51 9.67
C GLY A 209 -14.56 9.27 8.77
N GLY A 210 -13.38 9.77 9.16
CA GLY A 210 -12.12 9.40 8.53
C GLY A 210 -11.70 7.96 8.84
N GLU A 211 -10.74 7.42 8.10
CA GLU A 211 -10.22 6.07 8.32
C GLU A 211 -8.69 6.11 8.43
N ALA A 212 -8.12 5.62 9.52
CA ALA A 212 -6.67 5.46 9.67
C ALA A 212 -6.31 3.98 9.88
N GLN A 213 -5.43 3.44 9.04
CA GLN A 213 -4.97 2.05 9.14
C GLN A 213 -3.44 1.99 9.14
N PRO A 214 -2.84 1.19 10.03
CA PRO A 214 -1.43 0.86 9.91
C PRO A 214 -1.21 -0.08 8.72
N PHE A 215 -0.21 0.20 7.90
CA PHE A 215 0.16 -0.66 6.78
C PHE A 215 0.53 -2.07 7.24
N ASN A 216 0.16 -3.04 6.41
CA ASN A 216 0.11 -4.47 6.67
C ASN A 216 1.35 -5.08 7.36
N SER A 217 1.42 -4.94 8.68
CA SER A 217 2.02 -5.92 9.58
C SER A 217 0.90 -6.45 10.47
N ARG A 218 0.20 -7.50 10.00
CA ARG A 218 -0.89 -8.10 10.78
C ARG A 218 -0.38 -8.43 12.19
N SER A 219 -0.96 -7.77 13.18
CA SER A 219 -0.58 -7.88 14.59
C SER A 219 -0.85 -9.26 15.19
N ASP A 220 -1.74 -10.05 14.57
CA ASP A 220 -2.10 -11.41 14.97
C ASP A 220 -1.04 -12.48 14.59
N LYS A 221 -0.03 -12.12 13.78
CA LYS A 221 1.00 -13.04 13.29
C LYS A 221 2.43 -12.64 13.68
N ARG A 222 2.60 -11.88 14.77
CA ARG A 222 3.93 -11.48 15.32
C ARG A 222 4.89 -12.66 15.48
N PHE A 223 4.39 -13.85 15.78
CA PHE A 223 5.21 -15.05 16.03
C PHE A 223 5.33 -16.00 14.83
N THR A 224 4.60 -15.80 13.73
CA THR A 224 4.56 -16.77 12.60
C THR A 224 5.18 -16.24 11.31
N THR A 225 5.34 -14.92 11.18
CA THR A 225 6.07 -14.30 10.08
C THR A 225 6.67 -12.99 10.59
N PRO A 226 7.99 -12.90 10.80
CA PRO A 226 8.67 -11.66 11.13
C PRO A 226 8.67 -10.79 9.88
N ARG A 227 7.64 -9.98 9.78
CA ARG A 227 7.43 -8.98 8.73
C ARG A 227 8.32 -7.75 8.94
N LEU A 228 9.45 -7.92 9.63
CA LEU A 228 10.36 -6.85 10.03
C LEU A 228 10.97 -6.10 8.83
N ASN A 229 10.93 -6.67 7.63
CA ASN A 229 11.47 -6.05 6.41
C ASN A 229 10.40 -5.47 5.47
N TYR A 230 9.11 -5.53 5.83
CA TYR A 230 8.01 -5.07 4.96
C TYR A 230 7.45 -3.74 5.47
N HIS A 231 8.10 -2.66 5.04
CA HIS A 231 7.74 -1.30 5.41
C HIS A 231 7.03 -0.54 4.30
N LEU A 232 6.13 0.35 4.72
CA LEU A 232 5.51 1.33 3.87
C LEU A 232 6.47 2.49 3.64
N HIS A 233 7.39 2.44 2.68
CA HIS A 233 8.34 3.55 2.52
C HIS A 233 7.85 4.72 1.64
N ARG A 234 6.55 4.79 1.33
CA ARG A 234 5.97 5.86 0.48
C ARG A 234 5.68 7.12 1.28
N LYS A 235 5.63 8.22 0.53
CA LYS A 235 5.15 9.53 0.97
C LYS A 235 4.30 10.01 -0.20
N LEU A 236 3.02 9.69 -0.13
CA LEU A 236 2.06 9.84 -1.20
C LEU A 236 0.82 10.51 -0.62
N VAL A 237 0.38 11.58 -1.26
CA VAL A 237 -0.90 12.21 -0.96
C VAL A 237 -1.68 12.36 -2.25
N VAL A 238 -2.99 12.13 -2.20
CA VAL A 238 -3.90 12.40 -3.31
C VAL A 238 -5.10 13.16 -2.79
N ILE A 239 -5.44 14.26 -3.45
CA ILE A 239 -6.54 15.15 -3.08
C ILE A 239 -7.44 15.29 -4.31
N ASP A 240 -8.70 14.89 -4.13
CA ASP A 240 -9.78 14.99 -5.12
C ASP A 240 -9.48 14.36 -6.49
N GLY A 241 -8.47 13.48 -6.57
CA GLY A 241 -7.97 12.89 -7.81
C GLY A 241 -7.32 13.90 -8.76
N GLN A 242 -7.08 15.14 -8.32
CA GLN A 242 -6.61 16.25 -9.14
C GLN A 242 -5.20 16.71 -8.73
N VAL A 243 -4.90 16.66 -7.44
CA VAL A 243 -3.60 17.03 -6.89
C VAL A 243 -3.02 15.81 -6.20
N GLY A 244 -1.72 15.58 -6.37
CA GLY A 244 -1.03 14.67 -5.49
C GLY A 244 0.38 15.11 -5.17
N TYR A 245 0.92 14.53 -4.10
CA TYR A 245 2.25 14.79 -3.60
C TYR A 245 3.07 13.52 -3.53
N ILE A 246 4.33 13.61 -3.94
CA ILE A 246 5.32 12.54 -3.83
C ILE A 246 6.70 13.11 -3.51
N GLY A 247 7.49 12.43 -2.68
CA GLY A 247 8.84 12.91 -2.35
C GLY A 247 9.49 12.21 -1.17
N GLY A 248 10.45 12.91 -0.56
CA GLY A 248 11.27 12.37 0.54
C GLY A 248 10.81 12.77 1.95
N PHE A 249 10.28 13.99 2.14
CA PHE A 249 9.84 14.45 3.48
C PHE A 249 8.81 13.51 4.10
N ASN A 250 9.03 13.10 5.34
CA ASN A 250 7.98 12.49 6.17
C ASN A 250 7.35 13.50 7.12
N ILE A 251 6.28 13.10 7.82
CA ILE A 251 5.62 13.92 8.82
C ILE A 251 6.33 13.71 10.17
N GLY A 252 7.11 14.72 10.57
CA GLY A 252 7.70 14.86 11.90
C GLY A 252 8.57 16.12 12.01
N ASP A 253 8.78 16.63 13.21
CA ASP A 253 9.41 17.93 13.48
C ASP A 253 10.85 18.04 12.94
N GLN A 254 11.55 16.92 12.79
CA GLN A 254 12.87 16.92 12.15
C GLN A 254 12.83 17.35 10.67
N TYR A 255 11.71 17.17 9.97
CA TYR A 255 11.57 17.50 8.55
C TYR A 255 11.25 18.98 8.30
N VAL A 256 10.95 19.74 9.36
CA VAL A 256 10.79 21.20 9.35
C VAL A 256 11.92 21.88 10.12
N SER A 257 13.08 21.22 10.21
CA SER A 257 14.31 21.75 10.82
C SER A 257 14.17 22.23 12.28
N LYS A 258 13.15 21.76 13.01
CA LYS A 258 12.89 22.14 14.41
C LYS A 258 13.74 21.38 15.43
N VAL A 259 14.39 20.30 15.00
CA VAL A 259 15.16 19.42 15.89
C VAL A 259 16.64 19.67 15.70
N ALA A 260 17.29 20.31 16.69
CA ALA A 260 18.70 20.70 16.64
C ALA A 260 19.65 19.55 16.27
N LYS A 261 19.38 18.33 16.74
CA LYS A 261 20.16 17.12 16.41
C LYS A 261 20.27 16.87 14.90
N PHE A 262 19.24 17.21 14.13
CA PHE A 262 19.19 16.97 12.69
C PHE A 262 19.55 18.21 11.87
N GLY A 263 19.55 19.40 12.48
CA GLY A 263 19.84 20.65 11.79
C GLY A 263 18.83 20.94 10.67
N TYR A 264 19.31 21.62 9.62
CA TYR A 264 18.51 21.91 8.44
C TYR A 264 18.26 20.64 7.61
N TRP A 265 16.99 20.25 7.49
CA TRP A 265 16.61 19.05 6.73
C TRP A 265 16.30 19.40 5.27
N ARG A 266 17.29 19.19 4.40
CA ARG A 266 17.09 19.32 2.94
C ARG A 266 16.58 18.02 2.35
N ASP A 267 15.38 18.04 1.78
CA ASP A 267 14.85 16.93 0.98
C ASP A 267 14.20 17.45 -0.32
N THR A 268 13.52 16.60 -1.08
CA THR A 268 12.82 16.99 -2.30
C THR A 268 11.42 16.37 -2.35
N HIS A 269 10.43 17.21 -2.60
CA HIS A 269 9.03 16.81 -2.72
C HIS A 269 8.37 17.52 -3.88
N LEU A 270 7.46 16.83 -4.56
CA LEU A 270 6.75 17.32 -5.73
C LEU A 270 5.27 17.41 -5.39
N ARG A 271 4.66 18.54 -5.72
CA ARG A 271 3.22 18.65 -5.90
C ARG A 271 2.91 18.57 -7.37
N VAL A 272 2.05 17.64 -7.76
CA VAL A 272 1.67 17.41 -9.15
C VAL A 272 0.15 17.59 -9.28
N ALA A 273 -0.26 18.59 -10.06
CA ALA A 273 -1.65 18.81 -10.41
C ALA A 273 -1.88 18.41 -11.87
N GLY A 274 -2.73 17.41 -12.11
CA GLY A 274 -2.99 16.87 -13.44
C GLY A 274 -3.17 15.36 -13.46
N GLN A 275 -3.00 14.75 -14.64
CA GLN A 275 -3.27 13.32 -14.87
C GLN A 275 -2.48 12.37 -13.95
N ALA A 276 -1.29 12.77 -13.50
CA ALA A 276 -0.49 11.99 -12.56
C ALA A 276 -1.24 11.70 -11.24
N ALA A 277 -2.12 12.58 -10.78
CA ALA A 277 -2.89 12.39 -9.56
C ALA A 277 -3.81 11.16 -9.62
N LEU A 278 -4.34 10.83 -10.79
CA LEU A 278 -5.15 9.62 -10.99
C LEU A 278 -4.29 8.34 -10.89
N ALA A 279 -3.08 8.35 -11.46
CA ALA A 279 -2.15 7.23 -11.32
C ALA A 279 -1.71 7.04 -9.86
N MET A 280 -1.49 8.14 -9.15
CA MET A 280 -1.22 8.16 -7.71
C MET A 280 -2.39 7.60 -6.90
N ALA A 281 -3.64 7.95 -7.24
CA ALA A 281 -4.83 7.39 -6.61
C ALA A 281 -4.91 5.87 -6.78
N GLY A 282 -4.61 5.37 -7.99
CA GLY A 282 -4.53 3.93 -8.26
C GLY A 282 -3.49 3.24 -7.38
N ARG A 283 -2.30 3.84 -7.22
CA ARG A 283 -1.26 3.31 -6.33
C ARG A 283 -1.72 3.23 -4.88
N PHE A 284 -2.31 4.31 -4.36
CA PHE A 284 -2.86 4.33 -3.00
C PHE A 284 -3.93 3.25 -2.84
N ALA A 285 -4.83 3.08 -3.81
CA ALA A 285 -5.89 2.09 -3.73
C ALA A 285 -5.38 0.66 -3.62
N THR A 286 -4.28 0.35 -4.30
CA THR A 286 -3.57 -0.92 -4.17
C THR A 286 -3.03 -1.15 -2.77
N ASP A 287 -2.32 -0.17 -2.21
CA ASP A 287 -1.73 -0.26 -0.88
C ASP A 287 -2.82 -0.35 0.21
N TRP A 288 -3.88 0.44 0.07
CA TRP A 288 -5.06 0.40 0.94
C TRP A 288 -5.76 -0.96 0.89
N ASN A 289 -6.10 -1.46 -0.29
CA ASN A 289 -6.82 -2.72 -0.47
C ASN A 289 -5.99 -3.93 -0.02
N THR A 290 -4.66 -3.88 -0.20
CA THR A 290 -3.74 -4.91 0.30
C THR A 290 -3.68 -4.91 1.83
N THR A 291 -3.81 -3.74 2.46
CA THR A 291 -3.77 -3.60 3.92
C THR A 291 -5.09 -3.99 4.57
N CYS A 292 -6.21 -3.53 4.02
CA CYS A 292 -7.52 -3.56 4.65
C CYS A 292 -8.33 -4.85 4.44
N ARG A 293 -7.78 -5.87 3.78
CA ARG A 293 -8.55 -7.03 3.31
C ARG A 293 -9.03 -7.93 4.47
N LYS A 294 -10.36 -8.09 4.59
CA LYS A 294 -11.01 -9.32 5.09
C LYS A 294 -11.11 -10.35 3.95
N PRO A 295 -10.95 -11.66 4.20
CA PRO A 295 -11.05 -12.68 3.17
C PRO A 295 -12.43 -12.63 2.49
N VAL A 296 -12.44 -12.57 1.16
CA VAL A 296 -13.66 -12.67 0.35
C VAL A 296 -13.87 -14.15 0.06
N LYS A 297 -15.03 -14.70 0.45
CA LYS A 297 -15.50 -15.98 -0.10
C LYS A 297 -15.77 -15.76 -1.60
N GLN A 298 -15.12 -16.56 -2.46
CA GLN A 298 -15.36 -16.53 -3.89
C GLN A 298 -16.87 -16.67 -4.18
N GLY A 299 -17.44 -15.75 -4.97
CA GLY A 299 -18.83 -15.88 -5.40
C GLY A 299 -19.59 -14.62 -5.83
N SER A 300 -19.08 -13.40 -5.63
CA SER A 300 -19.81 -12.18 -6.05
C SER A 300 -19.14 -11.48 -7.23
N ALA A 301 -19.95 -11.25 -8.26
CA ALA A 301 -19.65 -10.82 -9.61
C ALA A 301 -18.68 -9.63 -9.78
N TRP A 302 -18.04 -9.65 -10.95
CA TRP A 302 -17.25 -8.59 -11.56
C TRP A 302 -17.87 -7.20 -11.36
N VAL A 303 -17.13 -6.30 -10.73
CA VAL A 303 -17.42 -4.86 -10.77
C VAL A 303 -16.21 -4.17 -11.38
N SER A 304 -16.35 -3.83 -12.66
CA SER A 304 -15.49 -2.91 -13.39
C SER A 304 -15.69 -1.50 -12.83
N SER A 305 -14.98 -1.16 -11.75
CA SER A 305 -14.88 0.22 -11.30
C SER A 305 -13.57 0.42 -10.56
N TRP A 306 -12.80 1.41 -11.01
CA TRP A 306 -11.58 1.91 -10.37
C TRP A 306 -11.82 2.48 -8.95
N THR A 307 -13.05 2.35 -8.43
CA THR A 307 -13.58 3.10 -7.28
C THR A 307 -14.01 2.21 -6.12
N ILE A 308 -13.31 1.11 -5.84
CA ILE A 308 -13.56 0.39 -4.58
C ILE A 308 -12.28 0.34 -3.74
N LEU A 309 -12.02 1.45 -3.04
CA LEU A 309 -11.23 1.45 -1.82
C LEU A 309 -12.01 0.66 -0.76
N ARG A 310 -11.66 -0.61 -0.57
CA ARG A 310 -12.29 -1.48 0.42
C ARG A 310 -11.69 -1.21 1.80
N CYS A 311 -12.45 -0.60 2.70
CA CYS A 311 -12.47 -1.00 4.11
C CYS A 311 -13.77 -0.49 4.76
N SER A 312 -14.42 -1.35 5.54
CA SER A 312 -15.44 -0.95 6.51
C SER A 312 -15.10 -1.62 7.84
N ARG A 313 -14.65 -0.80 8.79
CA ARG A 313 -14.30 -1.25 10.13
C ARG A 313 -15.59 -1.38 10.97
N LEU A 314 -16.32 -2.49 10.80
CA LEU A 314 -17.34 -2.90 11.78
C LEU A 314 -16.62 -3.30 13.07
N LYS A 315 -16.60 -2.40 14.06
CA LYS A 315 -16.25 -2.73 15.45
C LYS A 315 -17.26 -3.78 15.94
N THR A 316 -16.79 -5.01 16.15
CA THR A 316 -17.47 -5.96 17.03
C THR A 316 -17.38 -5.42 18.46
N ARG A 317 -18.35 -4.62 18.86
CA ARG A 317 -18.65 -4.40 20.28
C ARG A 317 -20.14 -4.67 20.44
N THR A 318 -20.41 -5.78 21.12
CA THR A 318 -21.73 -6.18 21.60
C THR A 318 -22.44 -4.99 22.24
N LYS A 319 -23.46 -4.46 21.55
CA LYS A 319 -24.61 -3.78 22.15
C LYS A 319 -25.69 -3.71 21.07
N ARG A 320 -26.69 -4.60 21.21
CA ARG A 320 -27.98 -4.53 20.52
C ARG A 320 -28.55 -3.12 20.73
N TRP A 321 -28.89 -2.45 19.65
CA TRP A 321 -29.93 -1.42 19.64
C TRP A 321 -30.93 -1.79 18.53
N PRO A 322 -32.25 -1.65 18.77
CA PRO A 322 -33.26 -2.17 17.88
C PRO A 322 -33.47 -1.22 16.68
N CYS A 323 -33.27 -1.73 15.47
CA CYS A 323 -33.78 -1.05 14.27
C CYS A 323 -35.32 -1.15 14.26
N ARG A 324 -36.01 -0.07 14.64
CA ARG A 324 -37.36 0.21 14.16
C ARG A 324 -37.26 0.87 12.80
N LEU A 325 -37.43 0.09 11.73
CA LEU A 325 -38.00 0.48 10.42
C LEU A 325 -37.82 -0.70 9.46
N CYS A 326 -38.56 -1.78 9.74
CA CYS A 326 -38.96 -2.73 8.70
C CYS A 326 -40.36 -2.32 8.24
N LEU A 327 -40.49 -1.88 7.00
CA LEU A 327 -41.74 -1.95 6.25
C LEU A 327 -41.47 -2.80 5.01
N PRO A 328 -42.19 -3.92 4.81
CA PRO A 328 -42.03 -4.78 3.65
C PRO A 328 -42.93 -4.28 2.51
N GLY A 329 -42.41 -4.17 1.29
CA GLY A 329 -43.20 -3.82 0.11
C GLY A 329 -42.55 -4.32 -1.16
N ARG A 330 -43.01 -5.49 -1.63
CA ARG A 330 -42.74 -6.04 -2.97
C ARG A 330 -43.20 -5.06 -4.04
N ILE A 331 -42.37 -4.74 -5.04
CA ILE A 331 -42.85 -4.54 -6.42
C ILE A 331 -41.84 -5.17 -7.39
N MET A 332 -42.33 -6.21 -8.04
CA MET A 332 -41.80 -6.87 -9.21
C MET A 332 -42.10 -5.96 -10.42
N MET A 333 -41.10 -5.59 -11.23
CA MET A 333 -41.36 -4.97 -12.53
C MET A 333 -40.73 -5.79 -13.66
N THR A 334 -41.65 -6.37 -14.41
CA THR A 334 -41.52 -7.07 -15.68
C THR A 334 -41.06 -6.14 -16.80
N TRP A 335 -40.20 -6.66 -17.68
CA TRP A 335 -39.91 -6.10 -19.00
C TRP A 335 -41.17 -6.12 -19.89
N ARG A 336 -41.56 -4.96 -20.44
CA ARG A 336 -42.37 -4.87 -21.66
C ARG A 336 -41.89 -3.71 -22.52
N SER A 337 -41.58 -4.04 -23.76
CA SER A 337 -41.32 -3.17 -24.90
C SER A 337 -42.62 -2.68 -25.54
N ALA A 338 -42.69 -1.40 -25.94
CA ALA A 338 -43.22 -0.94 -27.24
C ALA A 338 -43.36 0.60 -27.31
N GLY A 339 -42.87 1.20 -28.40
CA GLY A 339 -43.55 2.30 -29.11
C GLY A 339 -43.12 3.75 -28.85
N PRO A 340 -43.29 4.68 -29.82
CA PRO A 340 -42.20 5.58 -30.24
C PRO A 340 -42.44 7.09 -30.02
N MET A 341 -41.40 7.87 -30.37
CA MET A 341 -41.34 9.33 -30.59
C MET A 341 -41.24 10.26 -29.36
N SER A 342 -40.05 10.86 -29.16
CA SER A 342 -39.85 12.26 -29.57
C SER A 342 -38.37 12.55 -29.82
N ARG A 343 -38.13 13.28 -30.92
CA ARG A 343 -36.82 13.71 -31.40
C ARG A 343 -36.40 14.96 -30.63
N SER A 344 -35.39 14.88 -29.75
CA SER A 344 -34.56 16.03 -29.36
C SER A 344 -33.43 15.67 -28.40
N PHE A 345 -32.52 14.75 -28.75
CA PHE A 345 -31.23 14.65 -28.03
C PHE A 345 -30.13 14.12 -28.96
N HIS A 346 -29.89 14.87 -30.04
CA HIS A 346 -28.69 14.75 -30.86
C HIS A 346 -28.00 16.12 -30.87
N ARG A 347 -27.11 16.33 -29.90
CA ARG A 347 -25.96 17.28 -29.92
C ARG A 347 -25.38 17.38 -28.51
N ARG A 348 -24.33 16.60 -28.23
CA ARG A 348 -23.18 16.95 -27.34
C ARG A 348 -22.26 15.74 -27.12
N ILE A 349 -21.82 15.08 -28.19
CA ILE A 349 -20.61 14.24 -28.16
C ILE A 349 -19.88 14.45 -29.49
N SER A 350 -19.13 15.54 -29.61
CA SER A 350 -18.06 15.73 -30.61
C SER A 350 -17.48 17.14 -30.47
N MET A 351 -16.36 17.29 -29.77
CA MET A 351 -15.28 18.27 -30.04
C MET A 351 -14.27 18.22 -28.89
N PHE A 352 -13.33 17.29 -28.97
CA PHE A 352 -11.98 17.50 -28.41
C PHE A 352 -11.03 17.55 -29.60
N THR A 353 -10.99 18.71 -30.25
CA THR A 353 -9.99 19.03 -31.25
C THR A 353 -8.68 19.36 -30.53
N PHE A 354 -7.67 18.50 -30.69
CA PHE A 354 -6.29 18.81 -30.36
C PHE A 354 -5.79 19.95 -31.25
N ARG A 355 -5.61 21.16 -30.70
CA ARG A 355 -4.77 22.18 -31.32
C ARG A 355 -3.31 21.92 -30.93
N ARG A 356 -2.43 21.80 -31.93
CA ARG A 356 -0.98 21.88 -31.73
C ARG A 356 -0.62 23.32 -31.32
N PRO A 357 0.29 23.55 -30.37
CA PRO A 357 0.90 24.86 -30.22
C PRO A 357 1.90 25.06 -31.37
N THR A 358 1.84 26.24 -31.98
CA THR A 358 2.86 26.80 -32.87
C THR A 358 4.15 27.08 -32.12
#